data_AF-A0A7S1A6B6-F1
#
_entry.id   AF-A0A7S1A6B6-F1
#
_cell.length_a   1.000
_cell.length_b   1.000
_cell.length_c   1.000
_cell.angle_alpha   90.00
_cell.angle_beta   90.00
_cell.angle_gamma   90.00
#
_symmetry.space_group_name_H-M   'P 1'
#
loop_
_entity.id
_entity.type
_entity.pdbx_description
1 polymer ?
#
loop_
_entity_poly.entity_id
_entity_poly.type
_entity_poly.pdbx_seq_one_letter_code
_entity_poly.pdbx_strand_id
1 'polypeptide(L)'
;LKAFFFMGPDTAELVLEQRAGPKAEALPNQVGEVALSCGAGVIVIYRPDCYSSSITCRRVLMMTMSYLKADCSPALDIVGDPAALKGSGDGPPPPPGDVVNVV
;
A
#
# COMPACT_ATOMS: atom_id res chain seq x y z
N LEU A 1 -5.83 -5.44 -0.98
CA LEU A 1 -5.75 -4.29 -1.91
C LEU A 1 -4.45 -3.55 -1.67
N LYS A 2 -3.94 -2.80 -2.64
CA LYS A 2 -2.76 -1.94 -2.45
C LYS A 2 -3.07 -0.53 -2.96
N ALA A 3 -2.58 0.48 -2.26
CA ALA A 3 -2.75 1.87 -2.61
C ALA A 3 -1.39 2.58 -2.72
N PHE A 4 -1.29 3.46 -3.70
CA PHE A 4 -0.21 4.41 -3.87
C PHE A 4 -0.76 5.81 -3.69
N PHE A 5 -0.13 6.61 -2.83
CA PHE A 5 -0.41 8.03 -2.69
C PHE A 5 0.81 8.83 -3.13
N PHE A 6 0.67 9.57 -4.23
CA PHE A 6 1.74 10.34 -4.85
C PHE A 6 1.83 11.72 -4.18
N MET A 7 2.96 12.00 -3.56
CA MET A 7 3.22 13.24 -2.80
C MET A 7 4.40 14.04 -3.36
N GLY A 8 5.09 13.50 -4.37
CA GLY A 8 6.26 14.11 -4.98
C GLY A 8 5.93 15.33 -5.84
N PRO A 9 6.90 16.22 -6.07
CA PRO A 9 6.71 17.42 -6.87
C PRO A 9 6.60 17.14 -8.38
N ASP A 10 7.16 16.01 -8.84
CA ASP A 10 7.15 15.61 -10.24
C ASP A 10 5.99 14.62 -10.49
N THR A 11 5.39 14.68 -11.68
CA THR A 11 4.36 13.71 -12.11
C THR A 11 5.02 12.35 -12.36
N ALA A 12 4.41 11.28 -11.86
CA ALA A 12 4.90 9.92 -12.01
C ALA A 12 4.04 9.15 -13.02
N GLU A 13 4.69 8.42 -13.93
CA GLU A 13 3.99 7.51 -14.84
C GLU A 13 3.87 6.14 -14.18
N LEU A 14 2.64 5.74 -13.85
CA LEU A 14 2.31 4.44 -13.28
C LEU A 14 1.73 3.55 -14.37
N VAL A 15 2.36 2.41 -14.61
CA VAL A 15 1.86 1.36 -15.49
C VAL A 15 1.39 0.18 -14.63
N LEU A 16 0.13 -0.22 -14.82
CA LEU A 16 -0.45 -1.42 -14.23
C LEU A 16 -0.64 -2.47 -15.33
N GLU A 17 0.13 -3.54 -15.26
CA GLU A 17 0.07 -4.65 -16.22
C GLU A 17 -0.72 -5.80 -15.61
N GLN A 18 -1.71 -6.33 -16.34
CA GLN A 18 -2.52 -7.45 -15.87
C GLN A 18 -1.66 -8.71 -15.81
N ARG A 19 -1.66 -9.37 -14.65
CA ARG A 19 -1.00 -10.65 -14.45
C ARG A 19 -1.80 -11.77 -15.10
N ALA A 20 -1.11 -12.83 -15.48
CA ALA A 20 -1.75 -14.10 -15.79
C ALA A 20 -2.26 -14.79 -14.52
N GLY A 21 -3.40 -15.49 -14.62
CA GLY A 21 -3.90 -16.38 -13.56
C GLY A 21 -5.37 -16.18 -13.19
N PRO A 22 -5.92 -17.10 -12.39
CA PRO A 22 -7.37 -17.23 -12.18
C PRO A 22 -8.01 -16.00 -11.54
N LYS A 23 -7.26 -15.24 -10.74
CA LYS A 23 -7.76 -14.02 -10.10
C LYS A 23 -7.88 -12.84 -11.06
N ALA A 24 -6.95 -12.73 -12.01
CA ALA A 24 -6.99 -11.71 -13.05
C ALA A 24 -8.04 -12.05 -14.13
N GLU A 25 -8.21 -13.34 -14.43
CA GLU A 25 -9.24 -13.82 -15.37
C GLU A 25 -10.66 -13.60 -14.85
N ALA A 26 -10.84 -13.65 -13.52
CA ALA A 26 -12.12 -13.37 -12.85
C ALA A 26 -12.49 -11.87 -12.83
N LEU A 27 -11.67 -10.99 -13.39
CA LEU A 27 -12.03 -9.58 -13.54
C LEU A 27 -13.16 -9.44 -14.56
N PRO A 28 -14.21 -8.65 -14.27
CA PRO A 28 -15.30 -8.43 -15.22
C PRO A 28 -14.84 -7.71 -16.49
N ASN A 29 -13.81 -6.86 -16.36
CA ASN A 29 -13.17 -6.17 -17.47
C ASN A 29 -11.70 -6.56 -17.51
N GLN A 30 -11.29 -7.22 -18.59
CA GLN A 30 -9.88 -7.51 -18.84
C GLN A 30 -9.25 -6.33 -19.58
N VAL A 31 -8.34 -5.66 -18.89
CA VAL A 31 -7.59 -4.52 -19.42
C VAL A 31 -6.13 -4.89 -19.27
N GLY A 32 -5.50 -5.26 -20.38
CA GLY A 32 -4.14 -5.82 -20.37
C GLY A 32 -3.11 -4.88 -19.75
N GLU A 33 -3.20 -3.59 -20.06
CA GLU A 33 -2.33 -2.56 -19.53
C GLU A 33 -3.13 -1.28 -19.24
N VAL A 34 -2.84 -0.66 -18.09
CA VAL A 34 -3.38 0.65 -17.71
C VAL A 34 -2.22 1.58 -17.40
N ALA A 35 -2.00 2.58 -18.24
CA ALA A 35 -1.03 3.64 -18.01
C ALA A 35 -1.73 4.88 -17.40
N LEU A 36 -1.18 5.41 -16.32
CA LEU A 36 -1.72 6.53 -15.56
C LEU A 36 -0.62 7.56 -15.30
N SER A 37 -0.91 8.82 -15.61
CA SER A 37 -0.07 9.95 -15.21
C SER A 37 -0.55 10.47 -13.84
N CYS A 38 0.29 10.33 -12.83
CA CYS A 38 -0.06 10.54 -11.41
C CYS A 38 0.68 11.75 -10.85
N GLY A 39 -0.03 12.87 -10.71
CA GLY A 39 0.48 14.07 -10.03
C GLY A 39 0.40 14.00 -8.50
N ALA A 40 0.92 15.04 -7.84
CA ALA A 40 0.78 15.21 -6.39
C ALA A 40 -0.71 15.23 -5.98
N GLY A 41 -1.05 14.48 -4.92
CA GLY A 41 -2.41 14.36 -4.44
C GLY A 41 -3.19 13.18 -5.02
N VAL A 42 -2.68 12.51 -6.06
CA VAL A 42 -3.35 11.36 -6.68
C VAL A 42 -3.20 10.11 -5.80
N ILE A 43 -4.32 9.41 -5.59
CA ILE A 43 -4.35 8.09 -4.95
C ILE A 43 -4.78 7.05 -5.97
N VAL A 44 -3.97 6.02 -6.17
CA VAL A 44 -4.31 4.87 -7.01
C VAL A 44 -4.49 3.64 -6.15
N ILE A 45 -5.65 3.00 -6.24
CA ILE A 45 -5.97 1.75 -5.54
C ILE A 45 -6.11 0.64 -6.57
N TYR A 46 -5.41 -0.46 -6.36
CA TYR A 46 -5.46 -1.61 -7.26
C TYR A 46 -5.39 -2.95 -6.53
N ARG A 47 -5.67 -4.01 -7.28
CA ARG A 47 -5.58 -5.41 -6.85
C ARG A 47 -4.21 -6.01 -7.22
N PRO A 48 -3.27 -6.16 -6.28
CA PRO A 48 -1.90 -6.60 -6.58
C PRO A 48 -1.80 -8.07 -7.02
N ASP A 49 -2.85 -8.86 -6.78
CA ASP A 49 -3.01 -10.22 -7.27
C ASP A 49 -3.47 -10.27 -8.73
N CYS A 50 -4.02 -9.17 -9.26
CA CYS A 50 -4.46 -9.07 -10.65
C CYS A 50 -3.50 -8.23 -11.50
N TYR A 51 -2.75 -7.30 -10.89
CA TYR A 51 -1.87 -6.38 -11.61
C TYR A 51 -0.47 -6.32 -10.99
N SER A 52 0.57 -6.24 -11.82
CA SER A 52 1.89 -5.71 -11.47
C SER A 52 1.90 -4.20 -11.67
N SER A 53 2.73 -3.50 -10.90
CA SER A 53 2.88 -2.05 -11.01
C SER A 53 4.33 -1.68 -11.30
N SER A 54 4.55 -0.79 -12.26
CA SER A 54 5.83 -0.13 -12.52
C SER A 54 5.63 1.38 -12.45
N ILE A 55 6.56 2.10 -11.83
CA ILE A 55 6.49 3.56 -11.69
C ILE A 55 7.77 4.15 -12.25
N THR A 56 7.61 5.10 -13.18
CA THR A 56 8.72 5.87 -13.75
C THR A 56 8.57 7.33 -13.34
N CYS A 57 9.57 7.87 -12.65
CA CYS A 57 9.63 9.27 -12.26
C CYS A 57 11.07 9.70 -12.00
N ARG A 58 11.39 10.98 -12.26
CA ARG A 58 12.73 11.52 -11.96
C ARG A 58 12.98 11.66 -10.46
N ARG A 59 11.99 12.15 -9.70
CA ARG A 59 12.03 12.25 -8.22
C ARG A 59 10.67 11.86 -7.66
N VAL A 60 10.65 10.75 -6.93
CA VAL A 60 9.41 10.21 -6.36
C VAL A 60 9.38 10.42 -4.85
N LEU A 61 8.27 10.95 -4.35
CA LEU A 61 7.88 10.81 -2.95
C LEU A 61 6.48 10.19 -2.97
N MET A 62 6.35 9.01 -2.36
CA MET A 62 5.12 8.23 -2.43
C MET A 62 4.93 7.46 -1.13
N MET A 63 3.68 7.39 -0.68
CA MET A 63 3.27 6.51 0.41
C MET A 63 2.58 5.28 -0.18
N THR A 64 2.98 4.10 0.27
CA THR A 64 2.37 2.83 -0.14
C THR A 64 1.65 2.20 1.03
N MET A 65 0.40 1.79 0.81
CA MET A 65 -0.41 1.12 1.83
C MET A 65 -0.89 -0.23 1.29
N SER A 66 -0.75 -1.28 2.09
CA SER A 66 -1.25 -2.62 1.77
C SER A 66 -2.39 -2.97 2.71
N TYR A 67 -3.58 -3.18 2.17
CA TYR A 67 -4.75 -3.62 2.92
C TYR A 67 -4.80 -5.15 2.88
N LEU A 68 -4.41 -5.73 4.00
CA LEU A 68 -4.37 -7.17 4.22
C LEU A 68 -5.70 -7.66 4.80
N LYS A 69 -5.98 -8.97 4.65
CA LYS A 69 -7.08 -9.61 5.38
C LYS A 69 -6.71 -9.74 6.86
N ALA A 70 -7.71 -9.82 7.74
CA ALA A 70 -7.51 -9.90 9.19
C ALA A 70 -6.64 -11.10 9.63
N ASP A 71 -6.60 -12.17 8.83
CA ASP A 71 -5.86 -13.41 9.05
C ASP A 71 -4.52 -13.46 8.28
N CYS A 72 -4.13 -12.37 7.63
CA CYS A 72 -2.90 -12.32 6.86
C CYS A 72 -1.71 -12.04 7.78
N SER A 73 -1.01 -13.09 8.17
CA SER A 73 0.34 -12.94 8.72
C SER A 73 1.27 -12.50 7.58
N PRO A 74 1.91 -11.33 7.66
CA PRO A 74 2.84 -10.92 6.62
C PRO A 74 4.05 -11.87 6.69
N ALA A 75 4.24 -12.67 5.65
CA ALA A 75 5.47 -13.44 5.44
C ALA A 75 6.59 -12.43 5.14
N LEU A 76 7.17 -11.90 6.21
CA LEU A 76 8.26 -10.96 6.20
C LEU A 76 9.56 -11.76 6.19
N ASP A 77 10.07 -12.11 5.00
CA ASP A 77 11.49 -12.41 4.83
C ASP A 77 12.25 -11.07 4.95
N ILE A 78 12.44 -10.62 6.19
CA ILE A 78 13.20 -9.41 6.49
C ILE A 78 14.67 -9.75 6.25
N VAL A 79 15.20 -9.29 5.12
CA VAL A 79 16.63 -9.15 4.93
C VAL A 79 17.02 -7.73 5.36
N GLY A 80 17.58 -7.60 6.56
CA GLY A 80 17.91 -6.30 7.19
C GLY A 80 17.77 -6.34 8.71
N ASP A 81 17.86 -5.19 9.39
CA ASP A 81 17.65 -5.07 10.83
C ASP A 81 16.14 -5.07 11.18
N PRO A 82 15.59 -6.16 11.75
CA PRO A 82 14.19 -6.25 12.12
C PRO A 82 13.83 -5.30 13.28
N ALA A 83 14.82 -4.76 14.01
CA ALA A 83 14.60 -3.81 15.09
C ALA A 83 14.05 -2.47 14.56
N ALA A 84 14.32 -2.10 13.31
CA ALA A 84 13.73 -0.91 12.69
C ALA A 84 12.23 -1.05 12.40
N LEU A 85 11.72 -2.29 12.31
CA LEU A 85 10.30 -2.60 12.08
C LEU A 85 9.54 -2.92 13.37
N LYS A 86 10.26 -3.30 14.44
CA LYS A 86 9.71 -3.31 15.80
C LYS A 86 9.53 -1.86 16.22
N GLY A 87 8.35 -1.30 15.95
CA GLY A 87 7.95 -0.03 16.51
C GLY A 87 8.29 -0.02 18.00
N SER A 88 9.12 0.95 18.41
CA SER A 88 9.36 1.25 19.81
C SER A 88 8.00 1.43 20.47
N GLY A 89 7.66 0.48 21.35
CA GLY A 89 6.35 0.30 21.96
C GLY A 89 6.01 1.33 23.03
N ASP A 90 6.20 2.61 22.74
CA ASP A 90 5.73 3.71 23.59
C ASP A 90 4.87 4.63 22.72
N GLY A 91 3.61 4.25 22.54
CA GLY A 91 2.59 5.22 22.18
C GLY A 91 2.56 6.35 23.24
N PRO A 92 2.03 7.54 22.90
CA PRO A 92 1.86 8.58 23.91
C PRO A 92 1.07 8.03 25.11
N PRO A 93 1.42 8.41 26.34
CA PRO A 93 0.71 7.92 27.52
C PRO A 93 -0.78 8.21 27.40
N PRO A 94 -1.66 7.34 27.91
CA PRO A 94 -3.09 7.56 27.86
C PRO A 94 -3.45 8.89 28.52
N PRO A 95 -4.47 9.61 28.01
CA PRO A 95 -4.91 10.86 28.63
C PRO A 95 -5.33 10.62 30.09
N PRO A 96 -5.07 11.57 31.01
CA PRO A 96 -5.48 11.42 32.41
C PRO A 96 -7.01 11.43 32.50
N GLY A 97 -7.65 10.34 32.94
CA GLY A 97 -9.08 10.37 33.26
C GLY A 97 -9.86 9.04 33.23
N ASP A 98 -9.41 8.02 32.50
CA ASP A 98 -10.23 6.81 32.32
C ASP A 98 -10.02 5.77 33.44
N VAL A 99 -10.49 6.11 34.64
CA VAL A 99 -10.88 5.11 35.64
C VAL A 99 -12.39 4.96 35.56
N VAL A 100 -12.87 4.09 34.67
CA VAL A 100 -14.27 3.64 34.72
C VAL A 100 -14.39 2.69 35.91
N ASN A 101 -14.79 3.21 37.06
CA ASN A 101 -15.24 2.39 38.17
C ASN A 101 -16.55 1.71 37.75
N VAL A 102 -16.47 0.44 37.39
CA VAL A 102 -17.65 -0.42 37.30
C VAL A 102 -17.94 -0.91 38.72
N VAL A 103 -19.04 -0.42 39.29
CA VAL A 103 -19.64 -0.93 40.54
C VAL A 103 -20.29 -2.27 40.27
#